data_AF-A0A5E4Y985-F1
#
_entry.id   AF-A0A5E4Y985-F1
#
_cell.length_a   1.000
_cell.length_b   1.000
_cell.length_c   1.000
_cell.angle_alpha   90.00
_cell.angle_beta   90.00
_cell.angle_gamma   90.00
#
_symmetry.space_group_name_H-M   'P 1'
#
loop_
_entity.id
_entity.type
_entity.pdbx_description
1 polymer ?
#
loop_
_entity_poly.entity_id
_entity_poly.type
_entity_poly.pdbx_seq_one_letter_code
_entity_poly.pdbx_strand_id
1 'polypeptide(L)'
;MRQAATDACDFVDGLSKDDFLHDKRTQQAVVMSLIIIGEAATKIMDRHADFAQSNPEVPWRAMRGMRNRIAHGYFDINLDVVWDTIQIALPDLLGHLKGL
;
A
#
# COMPACT_ATOMS: atom_id res chain seq x y z
N MET A 1 -9.62 -1.08 -1.03
CA MET A 1 -8.25 -1.23 -1.57
C MET A 1 -7.96 -0.15 -2.60
N ARG A 2 -8.65 -0.13 -3.76
CA ARG A 2 -8.40 0.87 -4.82
C ARG A 2 -8.40 2.31 -4.31
N GLN A 3 -9.43 2.73 -3.58
CA GLN A 3 -9.51 4.09 -3.02
C GLN A 3 -8.29 4.42 -2.14
N ALA A 4 -7.94 3.54 -1.20
CA ALA A 4 -6.77 3.75 -0.34
C ALA A 4 -5.45 3.82 -1.13
N ALA A 5 -5.31 3.06 -2.22
CA ALA A 5 -4.14 3.16 -3.10
C ALA A 5 -4.11 4.50 -3.83
N THR A 6 -5.26 4.99 -4.31
CA THR A 6 -5.39 6.33 -4.90
C THR A 6 -5.07 7.43 -3.88
N ASP A 7 -5.67 7.38 -2.70
CA ASP A 7 -5.45 8.38 -1.63
C ASP A 7 -3.95 8.46 -1.27
N ALA A 8 -3.27 7.31 -1.16
CA ALA A 8 -1.83 7.30 -0.86
C ALA A 8 -0.98 8.00 -1.94
N CYS A 9 -1.31 7.81 -3.21
CA CYS A 9 -0.66 8.51 -4.31
C CYS A 9 -0.98 10.02 -4.28
N ASP A 10 -2.23 10.38 -4.04
CA ASP A 10 -2.67 11.78 -4.02
C ASP A 10 -2.04 12.56 -2.84
N PHE A 11 -1.85 11.93 -1.68
CA PHE A 11 -1.20 12.57 -0.53
C PHE A 11 0.26 12.97 -0.79
N VAL A 12 0.93 12.29 -1.71
CA VAL A 12 2.33 12.58 -2.06
C VAL A 12 2.47 13.31 -3.38
N ASP A 13 1.37 13.64 -4.04
CA ASP A 13 1.40 14.32 -5.33
C ASP A 13 2.08 15.69 -5.20
N GLY A 14 3.00 15.97 -6.11
CA GLY A 14 3.81 17.19 -6.08
C GLY A 14 4.87 17.28 -4.98
N LEU A 15 4.98 16.29 -4.07
CA LEU A 15 6.04 16.27 -3.06
C LEU A 15 7.33 15.66 -3.62
N SER A 16 8.48 16.22 -3.23
CA SER A 16 9.75 15.49 -3.33
C SER A 16 9.86 14.46 -2.21
N LYS A 17 10.80 13.52 -2.35
CA LYS A 17 11.11 12.56 -1.29
C LYS A 17 11.54 13.26 0.00
N ASP A 18 12.32 14.33 -0.10
CA ASP A 18 12.78 15.10 1.07
C ASP A 18 11.61 15.79 1.79
N ASP A 19 10.68 16.38 1.04
CA ASP A 19 9.45 16.99 1.60
C ASP A 19 8.64 15.93 2.35
N PHE A 20 8.46 14.75 1.75
CA PHE A 20 7.77 13.63 2.39
C PHE A 20 8.45 13.17 3.68
N LEU A 21 9.79 13.06 3.70
CA LEU A 21 10.54 12.65 4.88
C LEU A 21 10.45 13.67 6.03
N HIS A 22 10.15 14.92 5.74
CA HIS A 22 9.94 15.98 6.73
C HIS A 22 8.46 16.24 7.08
N ASP A 23 7.50 15.67 6.33
CA ASP A 23 6.07 15.80 6.61
C ASP A 23 5.46 14.56 7.31
N LYS A 24 5.50 14.59 8.64
CA LYS A 24 4.92 13.54 9.48
C LYS A 24 3.43 13.29 9.24
N ARG A 25 2.64 14.31 8.86
CA ARG A 25 1.19 14.13 8.64
C ARG A 25 0.97 13.28 7.40
N THR A 26 1.67 13.61 6.32
CA THR A 26 1.60 12.86 5.06
C THR A 26 2.13 11.43 5.24
N GLN A 27 3.22 11.24 5.98
CA GLN A 27 3.71 9.91 6.35
C GLN A 27 2.63 9.08 7.05
N GLN A 28 1.95 9.65 8.05
CA GLN A 28 0.89 8.94 8.79
C GLN A 28 -0.32 8.62 7.90
N ALA A 29 -0.72 9.55 7.03
CA ALA A 29 -1.84 9.34 6.10
C ALA A 29 -1.55 8.19 5.12
N VAL A 30 -0.36 8.20 4.51
CA VAL A 30 0.11 7.13 3.62
C VAL A 30 0.20 5.79 4.35
N VAL A 31 0.82 5.76 5.53
CA VAL A 31 0.96 4.53 6.32
C VAL A 31 -0.41 3.91 6.63
N MET A 32 -1.41 4.73 6.95
CA MET A 32 -2.78 4.25 7.16
C MET A 32 -3.36 3.65 5.87
N SER A 33 -3.18 4.31 4.73
CA SER A 33 -3.61 3.77 3.44
C SER A 33 -2.98 2.41 3.13
N LEU A 34 -1.68 2.24 3.40
CA LEU A 34 -0.97 0.95 3.23
C LEU A 34 -1.53 -0.14 4.15
N ILE A 35 -1.88 0.19 5.41
CA ILE A 35 -2.55 -0.76 6.32
C ILE A 35 -3.90 -1.19 5.75
N ILE A 36 -4.73 -0.25 5.28
CA ILE A 36 -6.05 -0.53 4.70
C ILE A 36 -5.92 -1.45 3.48
N ILE A 37 -4.94 -1.21 2.62
CA ILE A 37 -4.64 -2.04 1.45
C ILE A 37 -4.30 -3.47 1.89
N GLY A 38 -3.35 -3.64 2.81
CA GLY A 38 -2.95 -4.98 3.25
C GLY A 38 -4.02 -5.74 4.03
N GLU A 39 -4.86 -5.04 4.79
CA GLU A 39 -6.03 -5.63 5.45
C GLU A 39 -7.06 -6.12 4.43
N ALA A 40 -7.33 -5.33 3.38
CA ALA A 40 -8.22 -5.76 2.29
C ALA A 40 -7.65 -6.97 1.54
N ALA A 41 -6.35 -6.97 1.23
CA ALA A 41 -5.67 -8.10 0.59
C ALA A 41 -5.78 -9.37 1.43
N THR A 42 -5.58 -9.26 2.74
CA THR A 42 -5.69 -10.37 3.69
C THR A 42 -7.10 -10.96 3.68
N LYS A 43 -8.14 -10.10 3.79
CA LYS A 43 -9.53 -10.56 3.75
C LYS A 43 -9.90 -11.26 2.44
N ILE A 44 -9.40 -10.77 1.31
CA ILE A 44 -9.62 -11.41 0.00
C ILE A 44 -8.96 -12.79 -0.04
N MET A 45 -7.69 -12.91 0.36
CA MET A 45 -7.02 -14.21 0.39
C MET A 45 -7.70 -15.20 1.34
N ASP A 46 -8.17 -14.74 2.51
CA ASP A 46 -8.75 -15.62 3.53
C ASP A 46 -10.20 -16.04 3.19
N ARG A 47 -10.98 -15.18 2.52
CA ARG A 47 -12.42 -15.42 2.24
C ARG A 47 -12.74 -15.77 0.79
N HIS A 48 -11.86 -15.42 -0.14
CA HIS A 48 -12.02 -15.57 -1.58
C HIS A 48 -10.72 -16.09 -2.20
N ALA A 49 -10.16 -17.16 -1.62
CA ALA A 49 -8.86 -17.71 -2.03
C ALA A 49 -8.78 -18.04 -3.52
N ASP A 50 -9.85 -18.59 -4.11
CA ASP A 50 -9.91 -18.94 -5.54
C ASP A 50 -9.81 -17.71 -6.44
N PHE A 51 -10.40 -16.58 -6.02
CA PHE A 51 -10.28 -15.30 -6.72
C PHE A 51 -8.83 -14.80 -6.66
N ALA A 52 -8.21 -14.83 -5.48
CA ALA A 52 -6.81 -14.41 -5.34
C ALA A 52 -5.85 -15.31 -6.16
N GLN A 53 -6.12 -16.62 -6.24
CA GLN A 53 -5.34 -17.56 -7.05
C GLN A 53 -5.52 -17.35 -8.55
N SER A 54 -6.73 -16.95 -8.98
CA SER A 54 -7.04 -16.68 -10.38
C SER A 54 -6.51 -15.34 -10.89
N ASN A 55 -6.09 -14.45 -9.98
CA ASN A 55 -5.52 -13.13 -10.28
C ASN A 55 -4.12 -12.98 -9.64
N PRO A 56 -3.13 -13.80 -10.07
CA PRO A 56 -1.79 -13.84 -9.48
C PRO A 56 -0.93 -12.60 -9.77
N GLU A 57 -1.31 -11.78 -10.76
CA GLU A 57 -0.68 -10.50 -11.09
C GLU A 57 -0.86 -9.47 -9.97
N VAL A 58 -1.92 -9.59 -9.16
CA VAL A 58 -2.10 -8.75 -7.98
C VAL A 58 -1.23 -9.28 -6.83
N PRO A 59 -0.37 -8.46 -6.21
CA PRO A 59 0.61 -8.91 -5.22
C PRO A 59 0.02 -9.12 -3.81
N TRP A 60 -1.00 -9.98 -3.68
CA TRP A 60 -1.79 -10.18 -2.45
C TRP A 60 -0.95 -10.44 -1.20
N ARG A 61 0.02 -11.37 -1.32
CA ARG A 61 0.90 -11.76 -0.20
C ARG A 61 1.83 -10.63 0.22
N ALA A 62 2.34 -9.86 -0.73
CA ALA A 62 3.21 -8.72 -0.44
C ALA A 62 2.43 -7.63 0.32
N MET A 63 1.19 -7.33 -0.09
CA MET A 63 0.32 -6.37 0.59
C MET A 63 0.03 -6.80 2.04
N ARG A 64 -0.27 -8.08 2.29
CA ARG A 64 -0.42 -8.63 3.65
C ARG A 64 0.87 -8.51 4.46
N GLY A 65 2.01 -8.86 3.87
CA GLY A 65 3.32 -8.77 4.51
C GLY A 65 3.67 -7.33 4.93
N MET A 66 3.42 -6.37 4.03
CA MET A 66 3.60 -4.95 4.30
C MET A 66 2.76 -4.48 5.49
N ARG A 67 1.46 -4.80 5.52
CA ARG A 67 0.58 -4.46 6.66
C ARG A 67 1.09 -5.05 7.96
N ASN A 68 1.55 -6.30 7.95
CA ASN A 68 2.12 -6.92 9.14
C ASN A 68 3.38 -6.20 9.62
N ARG A 69 4.27 -5.83 8.70
CA ARG A 69 5.50 -5.10 9.04
C ARG A 69 5.20 -3.71 9.61
N ILE A 70 4.25 -2.99 9.04
CA ILE A 70 3.83 -1.67 9.53
C ILE A 70 3.15 -1.80 10.92
N ALA A 71 2.22 -2.73 11.09
CA ALA A 71 1.46 -2.89 12.33
C ALA A 71 2.30 -3.43 13.51
N HIS A 72 3.39 -4.15 13.24
CA HIS A 72 4.28 -4.67 14.29
C HIS A 72 5.58 -3.88 14.45
N GLY A 73 5.90 -2.98 13.51
CA GLY A 73 7.13 -2.19 13.48
C GLY A 73 6.90 -0.68 13.60
N TYR A 74 5.87 -0.23 14.34
CA TYR A 74 5.43 1.17 14.44
C TYR A 74 6.56 2.21 14.66
N PHE A 75 7.69 1.82 15.28
CA PHE A 75 8.82 2.71 15.54
C PHE A 75 9.97 2.61 14.51
N ASP A 76 9.98 1.58 13.66
CA ASP A 76 11.06 1.28 12.70
C ASP A 76 10.52 1.13 11.26
N ILE A 77 9.49 1.90 10.92
CA ILE A 77 9.02 1.96 9.54
C ILE A 77 10.09 2.66 8.70
N ASN A 78 10.68 1.91 7.77
CA ASN A 78 11.60 2.48 6.80
C ASN A 78 10.79 3.34 5.81
N LEU A 79 10.89 4.67 5.95
CA LEU A 79 10.16 5.63 5.14
C LEU A 79 10.65 5.69 3.69
N ASP A 80 11.90 5.30 3.40
CA ASP A 80 12.36 5.14 2.02
C ASP A 80 11.58 4.05 1.30
N VAL A 81 11.37 2.90 1.96
CA VAL A 81 10.58 1.79 1.41
C VAL A 81 9.12 2.20 1.23
N VAL A 82 8.57 2.97 2.17
CA VAL A 82 7.22 3.51 2.04
C VAL A 82 7.11 4.42 0.82
N TRP A 83 8.05 5.35 0.66
CA TRP A 83 8.10 6.23 -0.51
C TRP A 83 8.15 5.46 -1.82
N ASP A 84 9.07 4.50 -1.95
CA ASP A 84 9.22 3.68 -3.16
C ASP A 84 7.96 2.84 -3.43
N THR A 85 7.31 2.35 -2.38
CA THR A 85 6.04 1.61 -2.50
C THR A 85 4.95 2.49 -3.13
N ILE A 86 4.83 3.75 -2.70
CA ILE A 86 3.84 4.68 -3.26
C ILE A 86 4.18 5.07 -4.69
N GLN A 87 5.45 5.33 -5.00
CA GLN A 87 5.86 5.83 -6.31
C GLN A 87 5.87 4.74 -7.39
N ILE A 88 6.06 3.47 -7.00
CA ILE A 88 6.25 2.36 -7.96
C ILE A 88 5.13 1.33 -7.83
N ALA A 89 4.99 0.73 -6.65
CA ALA A 89 4.13 -0.44 -6.47
C ALA A 89 2.64 -0.09 -6.47
N LEU A 90 2.24 1.07 -5.93
CA LEU A 90 0.82 1.48 -5.90
C LEU A 90 0.27 1.85 -7.29
N PRO A 91 0.98 2.61 -8.15
CA PRO A 91 0.54 2.84 -9.53
C PRO A 91 0.36 1.55 -10.32
N ASP A 92 1.28 0.59 -10.18
CA ASP A 92 1.19 -0.72 -10.82
C ASP A 92 -0.01 -1.53 -10.30
N LEU A 93 -0.21 -1.56 -8.97
CA LEU A 93 -1.40 -2.16 -8.35
C LEU A 93 -2.69 -1.52 -8.89
N LEU A 94 -2.76 -0.19 -9.00
CA LEU A 94 -3.92 0.50 -9.55
C LEU A 94 -4.18 0.12 -11.02
N GLY A 95 -3.13 -0.17 -11.78
CA GLY A 95 -3.23 -0.75 -13.13
C GLY A 95 -3.95 -2.09 -13.13
N HIS A 96 -3.48 -3.04 -12.32
CA HIS A 96 -4.11 -4.35 -12.18
C HIS A 96 -5.55 -4.28 -11.68
N LEU A 97 -5.85 -3.41 -10.72
CA LEU A 97 -7.19 -3.24 -10.15
C LEU A 97 -8.20 -2.57 -11.09
N LYS A 98 -7.78 -1.94 -12.20
CA LYS A 98 -8.72 -1.43 -13.22
C LYS A 98 -9.24 -2.54 -14.13
N GLY A 99 -8.50 -3.64 -14.24
CA GLY A 99 -8.87 -4.80 -15.07
C GLY A 99 -9.77 -5.82 -14.36
N LEU A 100 -10.05 -5.60 -13.07
CA LEU A 100 -10.86 -6.45 -12.18
C LEU A 100 -12.18 -5.75 -11.83
#